data_AF-A0A0M0JJU8-F1
#
_entry.id   AF-A0A0M0JJU8-F1
#
_cell.length_a   1.000
_cell.length_b   1.000
_cell.length_c   1.000
_cell.angle_alpha   90.00
_cell.angle_beta   90.00
_cell.angle_gamma   90.00
#
_symmetry.space_group_name_H-M   'P 1'
#
loop_
_entity.id
_entity.type
_entity.pdbx_description
1 polymer ?
#
loop_
_entity_poly.entity_id
_entity_poly.type
_entity_poly.pdbx_seq_one_letter_code
_entity_poly.pdbx_strand_id
1 'polypeptide(L)'
;MARRQHSSAVASAAEAGLEFANEELNTFDAFLKRRKLRQHPRIVRGLQAWWDAEIAKTRSDTLTFEQYKRINRDVFHVLLDDEEYNEEEVDETADEEWADRSESGRMNERQFMNSMYALVDLTVPSLELGAYLEIIEAFCNASVDGVLPGGRSISSTRDPRVPPGGKIGPGGVILDADGKPLRVGGGLSAAEAAELNAAQARLSELKRRQAAGELTPEELAELETLQKNVVRL
;
A
#
# COMPACT_ATOMS: atom_id res chain seq x y z
N MET A 1 -9.82 -13.08 -25.87
CA MET A 1 -8.71 -12.24 -26.39
C MET A 1 -8.21 -11.16 -25.42
N ALA A 2 -8.82 -10.95 -24.23
CA ALA A 2 -8.39 -9.91 -23.28
C ALA A 2 -7.30 -10.33 -22.27
N ARG A 3 -6.99 -11.62 -22.11
CA ARG A 3 -5.95 -12.11 -21.17
C ARG A 3 -4.50 -11.76 -21.56
N ARG A 4 -4.23 -11.37 -22.82
CA ARG A 4 -2.87 -11.13 -23.31
C ARG A 4 -2.28 -9.76 -22.95
N GLN A 5 -3.10 -8.79 -22.51
CA GLN A 5 -2.61 -7.43 -22.25
C GLN A 5 -2.20 -7.20 -20.78
N HIS A 6 -2.86 -7.84 -19.80
CA HIS A 6 -2.42 -7.77 -18.38
C HIS A 6 -1.11 -8.51 -18.12
N SER A 7 -0.82 -9.54 -18.92
CA SER A 7 0.46 -10.26 -18.86
C SER A 7 1.65 -9.37 -19.25
N SER A 8 1.47 -8.29 -20.02
CA SER A 8 2.60 -7.50 -20.53
C SER A 8 3.26 -6.59 -19.50
N ALA A 9 2.54 -6.10 -18.49
CA ALA A 9 3.11 -5.22 -17.45
C ALA A 9 3.83 -6.03 -16.37
N VAL A 10 3.24 -7.16 -15.97
CA VAL A 10 3.81 -8.10 -15.00
C VAL A 10 4.98 -8.87 -15.62
N ALA A 11 4.86 -9.32 -16.88
CA ALA A 11 5.99 -9.93 -17.60
C ALA A 11 7.09 -8.91 -17.92
N SER A 12 6.78 -7.62 -18.10
CA SER A 12 7.83 -6.59 -18.23
C SER A 12 8.56 -6.32 -16.90
N ALA A 13 7.95 -6.64 -15.75
CA ALA A 13 8.61 -6.60 -14.45
C ALA A 13 9.48 -7.86 -14.22
N ALA A 14 9.05 -9.02 -14.73
CA ALA A 14 9.82 -10.27 -14.71
C ALA A 14 10.98 -10.27 -15.73
N GLU A 15 10.77 -9.79 -16.97
CA GLU A 15 11.80 -9.67 -18.02
C GLU A 15 12.86 -8.59 -17.70
N ALA A 16 12.59 -7.69 -16.76
CA ALA A 16 13.59 -6.74 -16.27
C ALA A 16 14.65 -7.40 -15.38
N GLY A 17 14.50 -8.70 -15.06
CA GLY A 17 15.28 -9.35 -14.03
C GLY A 17 14.91 -8.79 -12.66
N LEU A 18 14.98 -9.63 -11.64
CA LEU A 18 14.93 -9.22 -10.24
C LEU A 18 16.18 -8.39 -9.87
N GLU A 19 16.43 -7.26 -10.54
CA GLU A 19 17.23 -6.17 -10.02
C GLU A 19 16.40 -5.48 -8.92
N PHE A 20 16.42 -6.09 -7.73
CA PHE A 20 15.80 -5.59 -6.50
C PHE A 20 16.30 -4.20 -6.01
N ALA A 21 16.95 -3.41 -6.87
CA ALA A 21 17.54 -2.15 -6.49
C ALA A 21 17.58 -1.16 -7.66
N ASN A 22 16.42 -0.75 -8.18
CA ASN A 22 16.38 0.58 -8.80
C ASN A 22 16.67 1.59 -7.68
N GLU A 23 17.93 2.04 -7.57
CA GLU A 23 18.39 2.97 -6.54
C GLU A 23 17.52 4.24 -6.47
N GLU A 24 16.89 4.65 -7.59
CA GLU A 24 15.96 5.78 -7.65
C GLU A 24 14.71 5.55 -6.79
N LEU A 25 14.25 4.30 -6.67
CA LEU A 25 13.12 3.89 -5.83
C LEU A 25 13.51 3.75 -4.36
N ASN A 26 14.81 3.73 -4.04
CA ASN A 26 15.33 3.65 -2.68
C ASN A 26 15.89 5.00 -2.18
N THR A 27 15.43 6.10 -2.79
CA THR A 27 15.73 7.45 -2.33
C THR A 27 14.75 7.92 -1.25
N PHE A 28 15.15 8.98 -0.52
CA PHE A 28 14.26 9.67 0.40
C PHE A 28 12.99 10.20 -0.28
N ASP A 29 13.12 10.73 -1.50
CA ASP A 29 11.98 11.27 -2.24
C ASP A 29 11.03 10.16 -2.69
N ALA A 30 11.57 8.98 -3.01
CA ALA A 30 10.79 7.78 -3.27
C ALA A 30 10.00 7.33 -2.03
N PHE A 31 10.62 7.29 -0.85
CA PHE A 31 9.92 6.96 0.40
C PHE A 31 8.73 7.91 0.66
N LEU A 32 8.92 9.21 0.45
CA LEU A 32 7.87 10.22 0.61
C LEU A 32 6.74 10.05 -0.41
N LYS A 33 7.09 9.71 -1.65
CA LYS A 33 6.11 9.47 -2.71
C LYS A 33 5.29 8.22 -2.40
N ARG A 34 5.91 7.13 -1.96
CA ARG A 34 5.23 5.93 -1.45
C ARG A 34 4.26 6.29 -0.33
N ARG A 35 4.71 7.04 0.67
CA ARG A 35 3.85 7.48 1.78
C ARG A 35 2.62 8.25 1.31
N LYS A 36 2.77 9.16 0.34
CA LYS A 36 1.63 9.89 -0.26
C LYS A 36 0.71 8.96 -1.04
N LEU A 37 1.25 7.99 -1.77
CA LEU A 37 0.48 6.98 -2.50
C LEU A 37 -0.31 6.08 -1.56
N ARG A 38 0.27 5.61 -0.45
CA ARG A 38 -0.43 4.82 0.58
C ARG A 38 -1.60 5.57 1.23
N GLN A 39 -1.63 6.90 1.16
CA GLN A 39 -2.75 7.73 1.62
C GLN A 39 -3.72 8.10 0.49
N HIS A 40 -3.40 7.77 -0.76
CA HIS A 40 -4.20 8.16 -1.90
C HIS A 40 -5.56 7.41 -1.86
N PRO A 41 -6.71 8.11 -1.95
CA PRO A 41 -8.03 7.50 -1.74
C PRO A 41 -8.34 6.28 -2.62
N ARG A 42 -7.80 6.25 -3.85
CA ARG A 42 -7.98 5.10 -4.76
C ARG A 42 -7.18 3.87 -4.32
N ILE A 43 -5.98 4.06 -3.81
CA ILE A 43 -5.11 2.98 -3.33
C ILE A 43 -5.71 2.38 -2.06
N VAL A 44 -6.04 3.23 -1.08
CA VAL A 44 -6.71 2.81 0.17
C VAL A 44 -7.99 2.04 -0.13
N ARG A 45 -8.80 2.52 -1.08
CA ARG A 45 -10.04 1.83 -1.48
C ARG A 45 -9.78 0.46 -2.11
N GLY A 46 -8.75 0.33 -2.95
CA GLY A 46 -8.39 -0.94 -3.58
C GLY A 46 -8.03 -2.01 -2.55
N LEU A 47 -7.12 -1.67 -1.63
CA LEU A 47 -6.71 -2.59 -0.56
C LEU A 47 -7.84 -2.85 0.44
N GLN A 48 -8.70 -1.86 0.72
CA GLN A 48 -9.90 -2.06 1.55
C GLN A 48 -10.83 -3.09 0.92
N ALA A 49 -11.11 -2.96 -0.38
CA ALA A 49 -12.00 -3.89 -1.06
C ALA A 49 -11.45 -5.32 -1.02
N TRP A 50 -10.12 -5.47 -1.11
CA TRP A 50 -9.47 -6.75 -0.96
C TRP A 50 -9.60 -7.30 0.46
N TRP A 51 -9.28 -6.51 1.48
CA TRP A 51 -9.50 -6.85 2.88
C TRP A 51 -10.95 -7.33 3.06
N ASP A 52 -11.93 -6.47 2.78
CA ASP A 52 -13.35 -6.77 2.95
C ASP A 52 -13.77 -8.11 2.28
N ALA A 53 -13.21 -8.42 1.10
CA ALA A 53 -13.44 -9.69 0.42
C ALA A 53 -12.88 -10.89 1.20
N GLU A 54 -11.69 -10.77 1.80
CA GLU A 54 -11.05 -11.84 2.55
C GLU A 54 -11.75 -12.19 3.85
N ILE A 55 -12.19 -11.20 4.63
CA ILE A 55 -12.96 -11.46 5.85
C ILE A 55 -14.40 -11.86 5.57
N ALA A 56 -15.00 -11.44 4.46
CA ALA A 56 -16.33 -11.91 4.06
C ALA A 56 -16.36 -13.44 3.87
N LYS A 57 -15.23 -14.07 3.51
CA LYS A 57 -15.08 -15.53 3.40
C LYS A 57 -15.25 -16.25 4.75
N THR A 58 -14.92 -15.60 5.87
CA THR A 58 -14.93 -16.23 7.21
C THR A 58 -15.90 -15.61 8.21
N ARG A 59 -16.53 -14.48 7.86
CA ARG A 59 -17.38 -13.68 8.79
C ARG A 59 -16.64 -13.27 10.07
N SER A 60 -15.34 -13.04 9.93
CA SER A 60 -14.43 -12.58 10.99
C SER A 60 -14.10 -11.10 10.76
N ASP A 61 -13.49 -10.44 11.74
CA ASP A 61 -12.85 -9.12 11.61
C ASP A 61 -11.31 -9.22 11.56
N THR A 62 -10.80 -10.45 11.58
CA THR A 62 -9.36 -10.78 11.54
C THR A 62 -9.09 -11.96 10.61
N LEU A 63 -7.89 -11.99 10.04
CA LEU A 63 -7.37 -13.14 9.30
C LEU A 63 -6.72 -14.15 10.25
N THR A 64 -6.82 -15.42 9.89
CA THR A 64 -5.98 -16.50 10.42
C THR A 64 -4.70 -16.64 9.60
N PHE A 65 -3.72 -17.37 10.14
CA PHE A 65 -2.48 -17.65 9.43
C PHE A 65 -2.73 -18.35 8.09
N GLU A 66 -3.59 -19.37 8.05
CA GLU A 66 -3.96 -20.08 6.81
C GLU A 66 -4.54 -19.15 5.73
N GLN A 67 -5.31 -18.12 6.13
CA GLN A 67 -5.81 -17.14 5.17
C GLN A 67 -4.67 -16.27 4.63
N TYR A 68 -3.79 -15.78 5.50
CA TYR A 68 -2.63 -14.98 5.10
C TYR A 68 -1.67 -15.76 4.21
N LYS A 69 -1.43 -17.03 4.53
CA LYS A 69 -0.59 -17.95 3.77
C LYS A 69 -1.14 -18.18 2.37
N ARG A 70 -2.46 -18.45 2.23
CA ARG A 70 -3.12 -18.51 0.92
C ARG A 70 -2.93 -17.21 0.13
N ILE A 71 -3.20 -16.07 0.76
CA ILE A 71 -3.04 -14.75 0.13
C ILE A 71 -1.61 -14.56 -0.41
N ASN A 72 -0.59 -14.96 0.36
CA ASN A 72 0.80 -14.89 -0.09
C ASN A 72 1.03 -15.78 -1.31
N ARG A 73 0.59 -17.04 -1.30
CA ARG A 73 0.71 -17.92 -2.47
C ARG A 73 0.08 -17.30 -3.72
N ASP A 74 -1.13 -16.75 -3.60
CA ASP A 74 -1.83 -16.10 -4.71
C ASP A 74 -1.04 -14.89 -5.24
N VAL A 75 -0.45 -14.08 -4.36
CA VAL A 75 0.38 -12.92 -4.72
C VAL A 75 1.68 -13.36 -5.38
N PHE A 76 2.39 -14.34 -4.82
CA PHE A 76 3.66 -14.80 -5.39
C PHE A 76 3.48 -15.50 -6.73
N HIS A 77 2.33 -16.15 -7.00
CA HIS A 77 1.97 -16.62 -8.34
C HIS A 77 1.75 -15.50 -9.35
N VAL A 78 1.41 -14.28 -8.91
CA VAL A 78 1.35 -13.12 -9.80
C VAL A 78 2.74 -12.58 -10.09
N LEU A 79 3.66 -12.67 -9.11
CA LEU A 79 4.98 -12.05 -9.18
C LEU A 79 6.03 -12.91 -9.88
N LEU A 80 5.97 -14.21 -9.66
CA LEU A 80 6.94 -15.19 -10.16
C LEU A 80 6.33 -16.00 -11.29
N ASP A 81 7.16 -16.43 -12.23
CA ASP A 81 6.74 -17.41 -13.22
C ASP A 81 6.70 -18.83 -12.62
N ASP A 82 6.18 -19.79 -13.39
CA ASP A 82 6.03 -21.18 -12.93
C ASP A 82 7.39 -21.88 -12.67
N GLU A 83 8.49 -21.37 -13.22
CA GLU A 83 9.84 -21.95 -13.04
C GLU A 83 10.52 -21.41 -11.77
N GLU A 84 10.23 -20.15 -11.40
CA GLU A 84 10.74 -19.47 -10.20
C GLU A 84 9.85 -19.69 -8.97
N TYR A 85 8.56 -20.00 -9.14
CA TYR A 85 7.64 -20.19 -8.03
C TYR A 85 7.96 -21.45 -7.22
N ASN A 86 8.29 -21.25 -5.93
CA ASN A 86 8.46 -22.32 -4.96
C ASN A 86 7.48 -22.13 -3.78
N GLU A 87 6.46 -23.00 -3.70
CA GLU A 87 5.44 -22.94 -2.63
C GLU A 87 6.06 -23.05 -1.23
N GLU A 88 7.11 -23.85 -1.04
CA GLU A 88 7.77 -24.04 0.25
C GLU A 88 8.46 -22.75 0.72
N GLU A 89 9.16 -22.06 -0.18
CA GLU A 89 9.81 -20.76 0.14
C GLU A 89 8.79 -19.65 0.42
N VAL A 90 7.68 -19.63 -0.32
CA VAL A 90 6.58 -18.69 -0.08
C VAL A 90 5.92 -18.96 1.28
N ASP A 91 5.76 -20.23 1.64
CA ASP A 91 5.22 -20.64 2.92
C ASP A 91 6.13 -20.24 4.08
N GLU A 92 7.45 -20.49 3.97
CA GLU A 92 8.45 -20.06 4.94
C GLU A 92 8.45 -18.54 5.12
N THR A 93 8.41 -17.80 4.01
CA THR A 93 8.29 -16.33 4.04
C THR A 93 7.03 -15.89 4.79
N ALA A 94 5.88 -16.52 4.51
CA ALA A 94 4.64 -16.20 5.19
C ALA A 94 4.70 -16.51 6.70
N ASP A 95 5.34 -17.61 7.10
CA ASP A 95 5.56 -17.99 8.49
C ASP A 95 6.41 -16.95 9.24
N GLU A 96 7.53 -16.53 8.65
CA GLU A 96 8.43 -15.52 9.22
C GLU A 96 7.71 -14.18 9.39
N GLU A 97 7.03 -13.70 8.36
CA GLU A 97 6.32 -12.43 8.41
C GLU A 97 5.14 -12.46 9.38
N TRP A 98 4.44 -13.59 9.49
CA TRP A 98 3.29 -13.73 10.36
C TRP A 98 3.69 -13.60 11.84
N ALA A 99 4.83 -14.17 12.23
CA ALA A 99 5.34 -14.09 13.59
C ALA A 99 5.54 -12.63 14.05
N ASP A 100 6.03 -11.77 13.14
CA ASP A 100 6.28 -10.36 13.44
C ASP A 100 5.03 -9.47 13.31
N ARG A 101 4.09 -9.83 12.44
CA ARG A 101 3.00 -8.93 12.03
C ARG A 101 1.64 -9.28 12.61
N SER A 102 1.46 -10.49 13.13
CA SER A 102 0.21 -10.88 13.80
C SER A 102 0.26 -10.60 15.30
N GLU A 103 -0.91 -10.48 15.93
CA GLU A 103 -1.04 -10.40 17.38
C GLU A 103 -2.01 -11.48 17.85
N SER A 104 -1.61 -12.26 18.87
CA SER A 104 -2.43 -13.35 19.42
C SER A 104 -2.90 -14.37 18.36
N GLY A 105 -2.07 -14.63 17.33
CA GLY A 105 -2.39 -15.55 16.24
C GLY A 105 -3.49 -15.04 15.30
N ARG A 106 -3.72 -13.73 15.25
CA ARG A 106 -4.69 -13.06 14.38
C ARG A 106 -4.05 -11.83 13.74
N MET A 107 -4.48 -11.52 12.51
CA MET A 107 -4.08 -10.31 11.81
C MET A 107 -5.30 -9.42 11.56
N ASN A 108 -5.26 -8.20 12.09
CA ASN A 108 -6.30 -7.19 11.85
C ASN A 108 -6.04 -6.42 10.54
N GLU A 109 -7.01 -5.59 10.17
CA GLU A 109 -6.98 -4.78 8.95
C GLU A 109 -5.69 -3.99 8.79
N ARG A 110 -5.26 -3.29 9.84
CA ARG A 110 -4.08 -2.43 9.80
C ARG A 110 -2.81 -3.25 9.52
N GLN A 111 -2.67 -4.41 10.15
CA GLN A 111 -1.53 -5.30 9.94
C GLN A 111 -1.51 -5.88 8.52
N PHE A 112 -2.68 -6.27 8.00
CA PHE A 112 -2.82 -6.71 6.62
C PHE A 112 -2.44 -5.61 5.63
N MET A 113 -3.00 -4.40 5.79
CA MET A 113 -2.72 -3.26 4.92
C MET A 113 -1.23 -2.92 4.88
N ASN A 114 -0.57 -2.91 6.05
CA ASN A 114 0.88 -2.65 6.12
C ASN A 114 1.68 -3.72 5.36
N SER A 115 1.30 -4.99 5.48
CA SER A 115 1.94 -6.09 4.77
C SER A 115 1.76 -5.96 3.26
N MET A 116 0.53 -5.66 2.81
CA MET A 116 0.26 -5.46 1.38
C MET A 116 0.97 -4.24 0.81
N TYR A 117 1.08 -3.14 1.57
CA TYR A 117 1.88 -1.98 1.15
C TYR A 117 3.36 -2.31 0.99
N ALA A 118 3.93 -3.13 1.88
CA ALA A 118 5.31 -3.56 1.76
C ALA A 118 5.53 -4.38 0.47
N LEU A 119 4.63 -5.33 0.18
CA LEU A 119 4.67 -6.12 -1.06
C LEU A 119 4.53 -5.25 -2.31
N VAL A 120 3.59 -4.31 -2.32
CA VAL A 120 3.42 -3.39 -3.47
C VAL A 120 4.65 -2.49 -3.65
N ASP A 121 5.23 -1.96 -2.57
CA ASP A 121 6.41 -1.09 -2.66
C ASP A 121 7.67 -1.79 -3.15
N LEU A 122 7.76 -3.10 -2.90
CA LEU A 122 8.85 -3.96 -3.38
C LEU A 122 8.71 -4.29 -4.87
N THR A 123 7.48 -4.36 -5.37
CA THR A 123 7.16 -4.91 -6.69
C THR A 123 6.79 -3.86 -7.72
N VAL A 124 6.43 -2.65 -7.29
CA VAL A 124 5.96 -1.61 -8.22
C VAL A 124 7.12 -1.10 -9.10
N PRO A 125 6.96 -1.10 -10.44
CA PRO A 125 8.02 -0.67 -11.35
C PRO A 125 8.24 0.86 -11.34
N SER A 126 7.27 1.62 -10.84
CA SER A 126 7.38 3.07 -10.69
C SER A 126 6.48 3.60 -9.56
N LEU A 127 6.84 4.74 -9.00
CA LEU A 127 6.03 5.41 -7.97
C LEU A 127 4.93 6.28 -8.59
N GLU A 128 4.33 5.85 -9.69
CA GLU A 128 3.16 6.49 -10.26
C GLU A 128 1.89 5.82 -9.77
N LEU A 129 0.84 6.61 -9.59
CA LEU A 129 -0.45 6.10 -9.10
C LEU A 129 -0.99 4.96 -9.96
N GLY A 130 -0.79 5.03 -11.29
CA GLY A 130 -1.24 3.99 -12.22
C GLY A 130 -0.59 2.64 -11.93
N ALA A 131 0.74 2.58 -11.88
CA ALA A 131 1.49 1.35 -11.61
C ALA A 131 1.12 0.74 -10.25
N TYR A 132 0.95 1.59 -9.23
CA TYR A 132 0.55 1.15 -7.90
C TYR A 132 -0.85 0.49 -7.88
N LEU A 133 -1.80 1.06 -8.62
CA LEU A 133 -3.16 0.52 -8.73
C LEU A 133 -3.20 -0.77 -9.55
N GLU A 134 -2.40 -0.86 -10.61
CA GLU A 134 -2.31 -2.07 -11.44
C GLU A 134 -1.83 -3.28 -10.64
N ILE A 135 -0.80 -3.11 -9.79
CA ILE A 135 -0.31 -4.17 -8.91
C ILE A 135 -1.36 -4.57 -7.86
N ILE A 136 -2.00 -3.60 -7.20
CA ILE A 136 -3.05 -3.88 -6.21
C ILE A 136 -4.22 -4.64 -6.85
N GLU A 137 -4.62 -4.26 -8.06
CA GLU A 137 -5.68 -4.94 -8.81
C GLU A 137 -5.25 -6.37 -9.19
N ALA A 138 -4.01 -6.57 -9.64
CA ALA A 138 -3.48 -7.89 -9.96
C ALA A 138 -3.49 -8.83 -8.75
N PHE A 139 -2.99 -8.36 -7.61
CA PHE A 139 -2.97 -9.14 -6.36
C PHE A 139 -4.38 -9.47 -5.85
N CYS A 140 -5.27 -8.46 -5.83
CA CYS A 140 -6.65 -8.64 -5.41
C CYS A 140 -7.38 -9.65 -6.30
N ASN A 141 -7.22 -9.55 -7.63
CA ASN A 141 -7.87 -10.49 -8.56
C ASN A 141 -7.36 -11.93 -8.40
N ALA A 142 -6.06 -12.12 -8.16
CA ALA A 142 -5.51 -13.44 -7.93
C ALA A 142 -6.04 -14.08 -6.64
N SER A 143 -6.13 -13.31 -5.55
CA SER A 143 -6.53 -13.88 -4.26
C SER A 143 -8.04 -14.02 -4.04
N VAL A 144 -8.83 -13.28 -4.81
CA VAL A 144 -10.30 -13.27 -4.70
C VAL A 144 -10.96 -14.22 -5.71
N ASP A 145 -10.18 -15.05 -6.41
CA ASP A 145 -10.62 -15.74 -7.63
C ASP A 145 -12.00 -16.43 -7.50
N GLY A 146 -12.96 -15.80 -8.19
CA GLY A 146 -14.39 -16.08 -8.10
C GLY A 146 -15.28 -15.00 -8.74
N VAL A 147 -15.03 -13.69 -8.52
CA VAL A 147 -15.81 -12.57 -9.12
C VAL A 147 -14.93 -11.29 -9.04
N LEU A 148 -14.55 -10.63 -10.13
CA LEU A 148 -15.42 -9.70 -10.88
C LEU A 148 -15.10 -9.65 -12.38
N PRO A 149 -15.96 -10.19 -13.26
CA PRO A 149 -15.96 -9.81 -14.67
C PRO A 149 -16.88 -8.59 -14.84
N GLY A 150 -16.29 -7.47 -15.22
CA GLY A 150 -17.00 -6.34 -15.82
C GLY A 150 -17.18 -5.12 -14.91
N GLY A 151 -16.27 -4.15 -15.05
CA GLY A 151 -16.57 -2.76 -15.43
C GLY A 151 -17.69 -2.02 -14.72
N ARG A 152 -18.11 -2.40 -13.51
CA ARG A 152 -19.10 -1.65 -12.74
C ARG A 152 -18.39 -0.67 -11.84
N SER A 153 -18.54 0.60 -12.20
CA SER A 153 -18.42 1.73 -11.29
C SER A 153 -19.08 1.39 -9.96
N ILE A 154 -18.32 1.49 -8.89
CA ILE A 154 -18.76 1.38 -7.49
C ILE A 154 -19.70 2.56 -7.21
N SER A 155 -20.94 2.43 -7.70
CA SER A 155 -22.07 3.25 -7.30
C SER A 155 -22.39 2.92 -5.85
N SER A 156 -21.75 3.69 -4.97
CA SER A 156 -22.31 4.30 -3.77
C SER A 156 -23.76 3.90 -3.45
N THR A 157 -23.94 3.13 -2.38
CA THR A 157 -25.13 3.09 -1.49
C THR A 157 -25.07 1.93 -0.47
N ARG A 158 -24.10 1.02 -0.55
CA ARG A 158 -23.97 -0.13 0.37
C ARG A 158 -22.55 -0.32 0.95
N ASP A 159 -21.82 0.76 1.20
CA ASP A 159 -20.59 0.65 2.00
C ASP A 159 -21.03 0.53 3.48
N PRO A 160 -20.70 -0.59 4.19
CA PRO A 160 -21.15 -0.83 5.56
C PRO A 160 -20.60 0.18 6.57
N ARG A 161 -19.65 1.04 6.17
CA ARG A 161 -19.11 2.14 6.99
C ARG A 161 -19.86 3.46 6.81
N VAL A 162 -20.77 3.55 5.83
CA VAL A 162 -21.65 4.72 5.66
C VAL A 162 -22.82 4.53 6.61
N PRO A 163 -22.92 5.31 7.70
CA PRO A 163 -24.04 5.18 8.63
C PRO A 163 -25.36 5.51 7.92
N PRO A 164 -26.51 5.05 8.44
CA PRO A 164 -27.81 5.40 7.88
C PRO A 164 -27.95 6.93 7.71
N GLY A 165 -28.12 7.40 6.47
CA GLY A 165 -28.18 8.83 6.13
C GLY A 165 -26.86 9.49 5.75
N GLY A 166 -25.72 8.81 5.94
CA GLY A 166 -24.41 9.26 5.48
C GLY A 166 -24.24 9.22 3.96
N LYS A 167 -23.24 9.94 3.45
CA LYS A 167 -22.94 10.03 2.02
C LYS A 167 -21.45 10.10 1.76
N ILE A 168 -21.02 9.69 0.57
CA ILE A 168 -19.61 9.80 0.17
C ILE A 168 -19.42 11.17 -0.50
N GLY A 169 -18.62 12.03 0.10
CA GLY A 169 -18.28 13.35 -0.41
C GLY A 169 -17.24 13.33 -1.54
N PRO A 170 -16.97 14.48 -2.17
CA PRO A 170 -15.88 14.65 -3.13
C PRO A 170 -14.54 14.22 -2.51
N GLY A 171 -13.71 13.50 -3.26
CA GLY A 171 -12.45 12.96 -2.75
C GLY A 171 -12.58 11.67 -1.92
N GLY A 172 -13.79 11.09 -1.80
CA GLY A 172 -14.01 9.80 -1.14
C GLY A 172 -14.15 9.89 0.38
N VAL A 173 -14.30 11.08 0.95
CA VAL A 173 -14.53 11.30 2.38
C VAL A 173 -15.92 10.77 2.76
N ILE A 174 -15.99 9.88 3.75
CA ILE A 174 -17.28 9.44 4.30
C ILE A 174 -17.83 10.59 5.15
N LEU A 175 -19.03 11.06 4.81
CA LEU A 175 -19.75 12.08 5.54
C LEU A 175 -20.88 11.44 6.35
N ASP A 176 -21.07 11.91 7.58
CA ASP A 176 -22.25 11.59 8.38
C ASP A 176 -23.53 12.20 7.78
N ALA A 177 -24.67 11.97 8.43
CA ALA A 177 -25.97 12.48 7.99
C ALA A 177 -26.03 14.01 7.93
N ASP A 178 -25.19 14.70 8.71
CA ASP A 178 -25.07 16.16 8.75
C ASP A 178 -24.05 16.69 7.73
N GLY A 179 -23.39 15.81 6.97
CA GLY A 179 -22.39 16.18 5.98
C GLY A 179 -20.99 16.42 6.55
N LYS A 180 -20.69 15.99 7.77
CA LYS A 180 -19.36 16.13 8.39
C LYS A 180 -18.49 14.90 8.15
N PRO A 181 -17.16 15.06 7.99
CA PRO A 181 -16.23 13.95 7.81
C PRO A 181 -16.23 12.98 9.00
N LEU A 182 -16.48 11.70 8.74
CA LEU A 182 -16.28 10.61 9.69
C LEU A 182 -14.78 10.30 9.78
N ARG A 183 -14.22 10.40 10.99
CA ARG A 183 -12.86 9.93 11.27
C ARG A 183 -12.85 8.41 11.31
N VAL A 184 -12.51 7.78 10.19
CA VAL A 184 -12.17 6.35 10.17
C VAL A 184 -10.77 6.23 10.80
N GLY A 185 -10.69 5.59 11.96
CA GLY A 185 -9.46 5.51 12.76
C GLY A 185 -8.35 4.74 12.06
N GLY A 186 -7.11 5.24 12.17
CA GLY A 186 -5.91 4.56 11.64
C GLY A 186 -4.81 5.45 11.06
N GLY A 187 -5.01 6.77 10.99
CA GLY A 187 -3.94 7.72 10.67
C GLY A 187 -3.14 8.12 11.91
N LEU A 188 -1.86 8.47 11.71
CA LEU A 188 -1.05 9.24 12.68
C LEU A 188 -1.93 10.30 13.36
N SER A 189 -1.70 10.51 14.66
CA SER A 189 -2.36 11.60 15.35
C SER A 189 -2.14 12.91 14.60
N ALA A 190 -3.09 13.84 14.72
CA ALA A 190 -2.96 15.14 14.07
C ALA A 190 -1.63 15.84 14.41
N ALA A 191 -1.08 15.56 15.60
CA ALA A 191 0.22 16.04 16.06
C ALA A 191 1.38 15.41 15.27
N GLU A 192 1.42 14.08 15.16
CA GLU A 192 2.47 13.37 14.42
C GLU A 192 2.42 13.70 12.91
N ALA A 193 1.22 13.88 12.36
CA ALA A 193 1.05 14.34 10.98
C ALA A 193 1.55 15.79 10.79
N ALA A 194 1.36 16.66 11.77
CA ALA A 194 1.83 18.05 11.74
C ALA A 194 3.35 18.14 11.89
N GLU A 195 3.94 17.39 12.83
CA GLU A 195 5.40 17.33 13.02
C GLU A 195 6.10 16.81 11.77
N LEU A 196 5.53 15.77 11.14
CA LEU A 196 6.07 15.28 9.89
C LEU A 196 5.94 16.29 8.76
N ASN A 197 4.80 16.97 8.62
CA ASN A 197 4.64 18.03 7.61
C ASN A 197 5.62 19.18 7.83
N ALA A 198 5.95 19.51 9.09
CA ALA A 198 6.96 20.52 9.40
C ALA A 198 8.36 20.05 9.03
N ALA A 199 8.74 18.81 9.39
CA ALA A 199 10.01 18.20 8.99
C ALA A 199 10.15 18.13 7.47
N GLN A 200 9.06 17.84 6.76
CA GLN A 200 8.97 17.80 5.30
C GLN A 200 9.24 19.16 4.65
N ALA A 201 8.61 20.21 5.19
CA ALA A 201 8.78 21.57 4.70
C ALA A 201 10.24 22.03 4.89
N ARG A 202 10.83 21.69 6.05
CA ARG A 202 12.23 22.01 6.36
C ARG A 202 13.22 21.28 5.44
N LEU A 203 13.02 19.98 5.21
CA LEU A 203 13.83 19.20 4.27
C LEU A 203 13.76 19.72 2.83
N SER A 204 12.56 20.09 2.38
CA SER A 204 12.37 20.62 1.02
C SER A 204 13.12 21.95 0.82
N GLU A 205 13.10 22.81 1.83
CA GLU A 205 13.83 24.08 1.82
C GLU A 205 15.35 23.86 1.84
N LEU A 206 15.84 22.96 2.71
CA LEU A 206 17.25 22.62 2.79
C LEU A 206 17.76 22.02 1.47
N LYS A 207 17.01 21.11 0.83
CA LYS A 207 17.36 20.55 -0.48
C LYS A 207 17.42 21.63 -1.58
N ARG A 208 16.50 22.60 -1.57
CA ARG A 208 16.52 23.72 -2.54
C ARG A 208 17.78 24.56 -2.38
N ARG A 209 18.15 24.89 -1.14
CA ARG A 209 19.37 25.66 -0.86
C ARG A 209 20.64 24.86 -1.12
N GLN A 210 20.60 23.54 -0.94
CA GLN A 210 21.69 22.63 -1.31
C GLN A 210 21.92 22.66 -2.83
N ALA A 211 20.85 22.60 -3.62
CA ALA A 211 20.93 22.71 -5.08
C ALA A 211 21.44 24.09 -5.56
N ALA A 212 21.17 25.15 -4.79
CA ALA A 212 21.69 26.49 -5.04
C ALA A 212 23.15 26.70 -4.55
N GLY A 213 23.73 25.74 -3.82
CA GLY A 213 25.06 25.86 -3.21
C GLY A 213 25.11 26.83 -2.02
N GLU A 214 23.96 27.15 -1.43
CA GLU A 214 23.80 28.16 -0.36
C GLU A 214 23.66 27.54 1.04
N LEU A 215 23.96 26.25 1.18
CA LEU A 215 23.80 25.53 2.44
C LEU A 215 24.97 25.80 3.38
N THR A 216 24.68 26.20 4.62
CA THR A 216 25.74 26.31 5.64
C THR A 216 26.14 24.91 6.15
N PRO A 217 27.33 24.77 6.77
CA PRO A 217 27.73 23.50 7.39
C PRO A 217 26.74 22.98 8.45
N GLU A 218 26.11 23.88 9.21
CA GLU A 218 25.09 23.54 10.20
C GLU A 218 23.81 23.01 9.55
N GLU A 219 23.39 23.63 8.45
CA GLU A 219 22.23 23.22 7.66
C GLU A 219 22.44 21.88 6.94
N LEU A 220 23.69 21.56 6.56
CA LEU A 220 24.07 20.26 6.05
C LEU A 220 23.90 19.16 7.11
N ALA A 221 24.35 19.41 8.34
CA ALA A 221 24.17 18.47 9.45
C ALA A 221 22.69 18.31 9.86
N GLU A 222 21.90 19.38 9.79
CA GLU A 222 20.45 19.35 9.98
C GLU A 222 19.77 18.46 8.91
N LEU A 223 20.16 18.62 7.64
CA LEU A 223 19.64 17.82 6.52
C LEU A 223 19.95 16.33 6.71
N GLU A 224 21.18 15.96 7.07
CA GLU A 224 21.53 14.56 7.36
C GLU A 224 20.73 13.97 8.52
N THR A 225 20.53 14.75 9.59
CA THR A 225 19.80 14.32 10.78
C THR A 225 18.32 14.12 10.47
N LEU A 226 17.70 15.06 9.76
CA LEU A 226 16.31 14.98 9.35
C LEU A 226 16.05 13.82 8.38
N GLN A 227 16.99 13.56 7.45
CA GLN A 227 16.90 12.41 6.56
C GLN A 227 16.92 11.08 7.33
N LYS A 228 17.82 10.93 8.32
CA LYS A 228 17.87 9.72 9.16
C LYS A 228 16.61 9.52 10.01
N ASN A 229 16.06 10.60 10.57
CA ASN A 229 14.90 10.51 11.46
C ASN A 229 13.60 10.21 10.70
N VAL A 230 13.43 10.73 9.48
CA VAL A 230 12.21 10.48 8.70
C VAL A 230 12.20 9.08 8.06
N VAL A 231 13.37 8.47 7.79
CA VAL A 231 13.47 7.07 7.31
C VAL A 231 13.13 6.04 8.39
N ARG A 232 13.27 6.40 9.67
CA ARG A 232 12.97 5.51 10.81
C ARG A 232 11.49 5.46 11.22
N LEU A 233 10.65 6.32 10.64
CA LEU A 233 9.21 6.46 10.95
C LEU A 233 8.35 5.76 9.89
#